data_AF-S7HSP7-F1
#
_entry.id   AF-S7HSP7-F1
#
_cell.length_a   1.000
_cell.length_b   1.000
_cell.length_c   1.000
_cell.angle_alpha   90.00
_cell.angle_beta   90.00
_cell.angle_gamma   90.00
#
_symmetry.space_group_name_H-M   'P 1'
#
loop_
_entity.id
_entity.type
_entity.pdbx_description
1 polymer ?
#
loop_
_entity_poly.entity_id
_entity_poly.type
_entity_poly.pdbx_seq_one_letter_code
_entity_poly.pdbx_strand_id
1 'polypeptide(L)' 'MPDGKIAKNRHFIPKLGDKYYYVGIDGNPIHKEFSEELLDEMNCYLGNCFRSRGAAVAGSAEMLKRINEVGKTIRRNELR' A
#
# COMPACT_ATOMS: atom_id res chain seq x y z
N MET A 1 35.01 -3.17 -7.01
CA MET A 1 33.81 -3.65 -7.72
C MET A 1 32.77 -2.54 -7.59
N PRO A 2 32.24 -1.96 -8.67
CA PRO A 2 31.41 -0.76 -8.58
C PRO A 2 29.99 -1.08 -8.10
N ASP A 3 29.58 -0.34 -7.09
CA ASP A 3 28.23 0.13 -6.75
C ASP A 3 27.07 -0.86 -6.83
N GLY A 4 26.75 -1.45 -5.68
CA GLY A 4 25.51 -2.14 -5.38
C GLY A 4 24.31 -1.21 -5.48
N LYS A 5 23.83 -1.01 -6.71
CA LYS A 5 22.68 -0.18 -7.06
C LYS A 5 21.42 -0.68 -6.35
N ILE A 6 20.96 0.14 -5.39
CA ILE A 6 19.57 0.34 -4.94
C ILE A 6 18.84 -0.94 -4.52
N ALA A 7 18.78 -1.19 -3.21
CA ALA A 7 17.78 -2.08 -2.63
C ALA A 7 16.38 -1.51 -2.95
N LYS A 8 15.74 -1.99 -4.03
CA LYS A 8 14.31 -1.77 -4.28
C LYS A 8 13.57 -2.26 -3.05
N ASN A 9 12.88 -1.35 -2.34
CA ASN A 9 11.94 -1.67 -1.27
C ASN A 9 11.02 -2.80 -1.76
N ARG A 10 11.30 -4.04 -1.36
CA ARG A 10 10.45 -5.19 -1.68
C ARG A 10 9.25 -5.12 -0.75
N HIS A 11 8.28 -4.28 -1.11
CA HIS A 11 6.94 -4.34 -0.54
C HIS A 11 6.41 -5.77 -0.72
N PHE A 12 5.64 -6.25 0.26
CA PHE A 12 5.01 -7.56 0.16
C PHE A 12 3.92 -7.50 -0.90
N ILE A 13 3.93 -8.45 -1.85
CA ILE A 13 2.88 -8.61 -2.85
C ILE A 13 2.19 -9.96 -2.54
N PRO A 14 0.94 -9.96 -2.04
CA PRO A 14 0.18 -11.18 -1.80
C PRO A 14 -0.18 -11.89 -3.12
N LYS A 15 -0.44 -13.19 -3.05
CA LYS A 15 -1.00 -14.01 -4.14
C LYS A 15 -2.49 -14.24 -3.94
N LEU A 16 -3.19 -14.74 -4.97
CA LEU A 16 -4.59 -15.14 -4.87
C LEU A 16 -4.83 -16.08 -3.66
N GLY A 17 -5.76 -15.70 -2.78
CA GLY A 17 -6.06 -16.41 -1.54
C GLY A 17 -5.13 -16.12 -0.36
N ASP A 18 -4.05 -15.34 -0.54
CA ASP A 18 -3.22 -14.91 0.59
C ASP A 18 -3.98 -13.92 1.47
N LYS A 19 -3.88 -14.10 2.79
CA LYS A 19 -4.35 -13.13 3.77
C LYS A 19 -3.29 -12.06 3.99
N TYR A 20 -3.71 -10.81 3.97
CA TYR A 20 -2.84 -9.66 4.15
C TYR A 20 -3.54 -8.54 4.94
N TYR A 21 -2.74 -7.61 5.44
CA TYR A 21 -3.21 -6.38 6.05
C TYR A 21 -2.94 -5.20 5.12
N TYR A 22 -3.85 -4.23 5.09
CA TYR A 22 -3.62 -2.92 4.48
C TYR A 22 -4.08 -1.81 5.42
N VAL A 23 -3.57 -0.61 5.23
CA VAL A 23 -3.98 0.58 6.00
C VAL A 23 -5.18 1.21 5.31
N GLY A 24 -6.30 1.29 6.03
CA GLY A 24 -7.49 2.01 5.59
C GLY A 24 -7.29 3.53 5.57
N ILE A 25 -8.23 4.25 4.95
CA ILE A 25 -8.20 5.73 4.88
C ILE A 25 -8.28 6.41 6.25
N ASP A 26 -8.81 5.70 7.25
CA ASP A 26 -8.90 6.09 8.65
C ASP A 26 -7.61 5.78 9.45
N GLY A 27 -6.61 5.17 8.79
CA GLY A 27 -5.34 4.78 9.40
C GLY A 27 -5.38 3.41 10.09
N ASN A 28 -6.53 2.74 10.11
CA ASN A 28 -6.66 1.46 10.79
C ASN A 28 -6.22 0.29 9.88
N PRO A 29 -5.50 -0.71 10.42
CA PRO A 29 -5.22 -1.94 9.69
C PRO A 29 -6.51 -2.72 9.42
N ILE A 30 -6.73 -3.07 8.16
CA ILE A 30 -7.82 -3.93 7.71
C ILE A 30 -7.21 -5.26 7.25
N HIS A 31 -7.83 -6.37 7.65
CA HIS A 31 -7.42 -7.72 7.25
C HIS A 31 -8.34 -8.22 6.15
N LYS A 32 -7.75 -8.65 5.02
CA LYS A 32 -8.49 -9.12 3.84
C LYS A 32 -7.76 -10.31 3.20
N GLU A 33 -8.52 -11.16 2.50
CA GLU A 33 -8.00 -12.17 1.57
C GLU A 33 -7.87 -11.56 0.16
N PHE A 34 -6.69 -11.70 -0.45
CA PHE A 34 -6.39 -11.12 -1.75
C PHE A 34 -7.17 -11.82 -2.87
N SER A 35 -7.92 -11.03 -3.65
CA SER A 35 -8.84 -11.52 -4.69
C SER A 35 -8.63 -10.89 -6.07
N GLU A 36 -7.51 -10.17 -6.29
CA GLU A 36 -7.20 -9.46 -7.55
C GLU A 36 -8.24 -8.40 -7.95
N GLU A 37 -9.07 -7.95 -7.00
CA GLU A 37 -9.93 -6.80 -7.22
C GLU A 37 -9.12 -5.51 -7.38
N LEU A 38 -9.69 -4.50 -8.03
CA LEU A 38 -9.05 -3.20 -8.23
C LEU A 38 -8.45 -2.61 -6.94
N LEU A 39 -9.13 -2.75 -5.81
CA LEU A 39 -8.62 -2.30 -4.51
C LEU A 39 -7.32 -3.03 -4.11
N ASP A 40 -7.23 -4.33 -4.38
CA ASP A 40 -6.07 -5.13 -4.06
C ASP A 40 -4.88 -4.76 -4.96
N GLU A 41 -5.12 -4.53 -6.25
CA GLU A 41 -4.11 -4.03 -7.19
C GLU A 41 -3.58 -2.65 -6.76
N MET A 42 -4.49 -1.75 -6.36
CA MET A 42 -4.11 -0.43 -5.85
C MET A 42 -3.29 -0.53 -4.57
N ASN A 43 -3.67 -1.40 -3.63
CA ASN A 43 -2.91 -1.63 -2.41
C ASN A 43 -1.50 -2.16 -2.71
N CYS A 44 -1.36 -3.08 -3.68
CA CYS A 44 -0.05 -3.57 -4.12
C CYS A 44 0.80 -2.44 -4.74
N TYR A 45 0.22 -1.64 -5.63
CA TYR A 45 0.91 -0.54 -6.29
C TYR A 45 1.42 0.52 -5.30
N LEU A 46 0.62 0.83 -4.27
CA LEU A 46 0.97 1.79 -3.23
C LEU A 46 1.97 1.23 -2.19
N GLY A 47 2.24 -0.08 -2.23
CA GLY A 47 3.03 -0.77 -1.21
C GLY A 47 2.29 -0.89 0.13
N ASN A 48 0.95 -0.83 0.12
CA ASN A 48 0.05 -0.87 1.28
C ASN A 48 -0.29 -2.32 1.70
N CYS A 49 0.53 -3.29 1.34
CA CYS A 49 0.32 -4.69 1.68
C CYS A 49 1.31 -5.14 2.75
N PHE A 50 0.78 -5.62 3.88
CA PHE A 50 1.56 -6.00 5.06
C PHE A 50 1.25 -7.44 5.47
N ARG A 51 2.30 -8.16 5.90
CA ARG A 51 2.16 -9.55 6.39
C ARG A 51 1.58 -9.65 7.81
N SER A 52 1.56 -8.55 8.56
CA SER A 52 1.07 -8.54 9.94
C SER A 52 0.40 -7.22 10.30
N ARG A 53 -0.51 -7.28 11.28
CA ARG A 53 -1.16 -6.08 11.85
C ARG A 53 -0.14 -5.08 12.39
N GLY A 54 0.91 -5.56 13.08
CA GLY A 54 1.94 -4.70 13.65
C GLY A 54 2.71 -3.91 12.59
N ALA A 55 3.03 -4.54 11.45
CA ALA A 55 3.68 -3.86 10.33
C ALA A 55 2.76 -2.80 9.70
N ALA A 56 1.46 -3.10 9.57
CA ALA A 56 0.48 -2.14 9.07
C ALA A 56 0.30 -0.93 10.03
N VAL A 57 0.28 -1.16 11.35
CA VAL A 57 0.25 -0.07 12.34
C VAL A 57 1.49 0.80 12.24
N ALA A 58 2.68 0.19 12.15
CA ALA A 58 3.94 0.92 12.05
C ALA A 58 4.04 1.73 10.73
N GLY A 59 3.49 1.21 9.63
CA GLY A 59 3.45 1.88 8.32
C GLY A 59 2.29 2.86 8.13
N SER A 60 1.35 2.96 9.09
CA SER A 60 0.10 3.71 8.93
C SER A 60 0.29 5.18 8.57
N ALA A 61 1.18 5.88 9.27
CA ALA A 61 1.44 7.30 9.04
C ALA A 61 2.00 7.57 7.63
N GLU A 62 2.88 6.70 7.15
CA GLU A 62 3.44 6.81 5.80
C GLU A 62 2.38 6.54 4.73
N MET A 63 1.55 5.49 4.93
CA MET A 63 0.48 5.15 3.99
C MET A 63 -0.58 6.24 3.89
N LEU A 64 -0.99 6.83 5.02
CA LEU A 64 -1.92 7.96 5.03
C LEU A 64 -1.39 9.17 4.25
N LYS A 65 -0.09 9.45 4.37
CA LYS A 65 0.55 10.51 3.57
C LYS A 65 0.44 10.22 2.07
N ARG A 66 0.80 9.01 1.64
CA ARG A 66 0.73 8.58 0.22
C ARG A 66 -0.70 8.63 -0.31
N ILE A 67 -1.66 8.11 0.44
CA ILE A 67 -3.09 8.12 0.08
C ILE A 67 -3.59 9.56 -0.11
N ASN A 68 -3.22 10.47 0.80
CA ASN A 68 -3.61 11.88 0.70
C ASN A 68 -2.96 12.58 -0.52
N GLU A 69 -1.70 12.28 -0.84
CA GLU A 69 -1.02 12.80 -2.03
C GLU A 69 -1.68 12.35 -3.33
N VAL A 70 -2.07 11.08 -3.43
CA VAL A 70 -2.84 10.54 -4.57
C VAL A 70 -4.19 11.25 -4.67
N GLY A 71 -4.93 11.38 -3.56
CA GLY A 71 -6.22 12.07 -3.54
C GLY A 71 -6.14 13.56 -3.91
N LYS A 72 -5.02 14.25 -3.60
CA LYS A 72 -4.78 15.63 -4.07
C LYS A 72 -4.53 15.68 -5.57
N THR A 73 -3.80 14.71 -6.12
CA THR A 73 -3.51 14.63 -7.55
C THR A 73 -4.77 14.37 -8.37
N ILE A 74 -5.62 13.44 -7.94
CA ILE A 74 -6.91 13.15 -8.62
C ILE A 74 -7.77 14.41 -8.67
N ARG A 75 -8.02 15.06 -7.52
CA ARG A 75 -8.81 16.30 -7.45
C ARG A 75 -8.28 17.42 -8.34
N ARG A 76 -6.95 17.53 -8.51
CA ARG A 76 -6.35 18.52 -9.40
C ARG A 76 -6.61 18.24 -10.87
N ASN A 77 -6.71 16.96 -11.26
CA ASN A 77 -6.97 16.57 -12.64
C ASN A 77 -8.47 16.57 -12.99
N GLU A 78 -9.37 16.40 -12.01
CA GLU A 78 -10.82 16.55 -12.20
C GLU A 78 -11.27 18.03 -12.31
N LEU A 79 -10.41 18.97 -11.91
CA LEU A 79 -10.63 20.42 -12.00
C LEU A 79 -9.99 21.06 -13.27
N ARG A 80 -9.48 20.24 -14.19
CA ARG A 80 -8.93 20.66 -15.49
C ARG A 80 -9.87 20.24 -16.62
#